data_AF-A0A518BVB4-F1
#
_entry.id   AF-A0A518BVB4-F1
#
_cell.length_a   1.000
_cell.length_b   1.000
_cell.length_c   1.000
_cell.angle_alpha   90.00
_cell.angle_beta   90.00
_cell.angle_gamma   90.00
#
_symmetry.space_group_name_H-M   'P 1'
#
loop_
_entity.id
_entity.type
_entity.pdbx_description
1 polymer ?
#
loop_
_entity_poly.entity_id
_entity_poly.type
_entity_poly.pdbx_seq_one_letter_code
_entity_poly.pdbx_strand_id
1 'polypeptide(L)'
;MNALINWIRNNPLSLVAILVSVASLVVMTWFMIGSGGLRDQLSQQAQAIKKLRSYRAVQVSLPPSKPGEQGYEASGVMVNAQAIEKVEAINQQMDRQSRLVGELALNFNRGTVNNADVRLMFGSVAAGLERRPMRERLFPRTGSDSDAYAAREDYLRAFRDMLGPWSPDGPAWRLDAGNPPSPEEIAARIGEVEADLFQDSDRGQLDEAAIQHEMETKRIALLQLFKEKAESIHVYTAFTPDLMISPFQIGAWAQGTMKPDMLTLWEAQMELWIQQDLVAAIAWANRVWEASSLEGGTGTSVINAPVKRLLGITVIPGYVGTHTAGGMGQTAVINTGGSRSRGGGFMGSSAGMGGRGGQGGGASEHGPTDRNFFVSPTGRLSNSMYDVRHAAITLHVDAKQLPRVFESFSRINFMTVIDCSMQDVDEFGPEGYAGGFYYGDADVIRVDLVIECVFLRQWTTTLMPDEAKAYVGVN
;
A
#
# COMPACT_ATOMS: atom_id res chain seq x y z
N MET A 1 -24.42 -39.88 -31.20
CA MET A 1 -23.78 -38.56 -31.45
C MET A 1 -24.72 -37.54 -32.07
N ASN A 2 -25.45 -37.86 -33.14
CA ASN A 2 -26.29 -36.87 -33.85
C ASN A 2 -27.41 -36.25 -32.99
N ALA A 3 -28.03 -37.02 -32.08
CA ALA A 3 -29.04 -36.51 -31.15
C ALA A 3 -28.46 -35.48 -30.15
N LEU A 4 -27.24 -35.71 -29.67
CA LEU A 4 -26.55 -34.79 -28.76
C LEU A 4 -26.17 -33.48 -29.47
N ILE A 5 -25.68 -33.58 -30.71
CA ILE A 5 -25.31 -32.40 -31.53
C ILE A 5 -26.53 -31.54 -31.83
N ASN A 6 -27.67 -32.16 -32.15
CA ASN A 6 -28.92 -31.42 -32.38
C ASN A 6 -29.47 -30.79 -31.10
N TRP A 7 -29.34 -31.45 -29.94
CA TRP A 7 -29.75 -30.88 -28.66
C TRP A 7 -28.88 -29.66 -28.25
N ILE A 8 -27.56 -29.74 -28.48
CA ILE A 8 -26.62 -28.63 -28.22
C ILE A 8 -26.90 -27.43 -29.14
N ARG A 9 -27.23 -27.67 -30.42
CA ARG A 9 -27.57 -26.58 -31.37
C ARG A 9 -28.83 -25.81 -30.97
N ASN A 10 -29.78 -26.48 -30.33
CA ASN A 10 -31.06 -25.88 -29.97
C ASN A 10 -31.04 -25.19 -28.59
N ASN A 11 -29.96 -25.31 -27.83
CA ASN A 11 -29.82 -24.70 -26.49
C ASN A 11 -28.60 -23.76 -26.45
N PRO A 12 -28.79 -22.44 -26.72
CA PRO A 12 -27.68 -21.49 -26.80
C PRO A 12 -26.88 -21.39 -25.49
N LEU A 13 -27.53 -21.56 -24.34
CA LEU A 13 -26.90 -21.60 -23.02
C LEU A 13 -25.90 -22.75 -22.86
N SER A 14 -26.24 -23.95 -23.35
CA SER A 14 -25.34 -25.10 -23.33
C SER A 14 -24.15 -24.92 -24.26
N LEU A 15 -24.33 -24.23 -25.39
CA LEU A 15 -23.27 -23.93 -26.34
C LEU A 15 -22.24 -22.96 -25.73
N VAL A 16 -22.70 -21.92 -25.03
CA VAL A 16 -21.84 -20.98 -24.30
C VAL A 16 -21.08 -21.70 -23.17
N ALA A 17 -21.76 -22.55 -22.39
CA ALA A 17 -21.12 -23.30 -21.29
C ALA A 17 -20.00 -24.24 -21.79
N ILE A 18 -20.22 -24.92 -22.93
CA ILE A 18 -19.19 -25.77 -23.55
C ILE A 18 -18.01 -24.93 -24.05
N LEU A 19 -18.28 -23.78 -24.66
CA LEU A 19 -17.25 -22.88 -25.19
C LEU A 19 -16.38 -22.30 -24.06
N VAL A 20 -17.00 -21.90 -22.94
CA VAL A 20 -16.29 -21.47 -21.72
C VAL A 20 -15.45 -22.62 -21.14
N SER A 21 -15.98 -23.85 -21.12
CA SER A 21 -15.26 -25.03 -20.60
C SER A 21 -14.06 -25.41 -21.47
N VAL A 22 -14.16 -25.26 -22.79
CA VAL A 22 -13.03 -25.49 -23.71
C VAL A 22 -12.01 -24.36 -23.61
N ALA A 23 -12.45 -23.10 -23.52
CA ALA A 23 -11.56 -21.95 -23.34
C ALA A 23 -10.80 -22.02 -22.01
N SER A 24 -11.44 -22.42 -20.92
CA SER A 24 -10.80 -22.58 -19.62
C SER A 24 -9.76 -23.71 -19.62
N LEU A 25 -10.04 -24.83 -20.29
CA LEU A 25 -9.06 -25.91 -20.50
C LEU A 25 -7.84 -25.42 -21.28
N VAL A 26 -8.03 -24.64 -22.35
CA VAL A 26 -6.92 -24.08 -23.16
C VAL A 26 -6.07 -23.13 -22.31
N VAL A 27 -6.69 -22.21 -21.56
CA VAL A 27 -5.98 -21.28 -20.66
C VAL A 27 -5.24 -22.04 -19.56
N MET A 28 -5.85 -23.07 -18.98
CA MET A 28 -5.22 -23.92 -17.96
C MET A 28 -4.01 -24.67 -18.52
N THR A 29 -4.11 -25.26 -19.72
CA THR A 29 -2.95 -25.87 -20.38
C THR A 29 -1.88 -24.85 -20.74
N TRP A 30 -2.26 -23.64 -21.16
CA TRP A 30 -1.29 -22.59 -21.46
C TRP A 30 -0.54 -22.11 -20.22
N PHE A 31 -1.19 -22.01 -19.06
CA PHE A 31 -0.53 -21.72 -17.78
C PHE A 31 0.33 -22.89 -17.26
N MET A 32 -0.13 -24.14 -17.43
CA MET A 32 0.69 -25.31 -17.08
C MET A 32 1.93 -25.44 -17.97
N ILE A 33 1.84 -25.06 -19.24
CA ILE A 33 2.97 -25.08 -20.18
C ILE A 33 3.88 -23.85 -19.97
N GLY A 34 3.30 -22.67 -19.67
CA GLY A 34 4.04 -21.42 -19.44
C GLY A 34 4.83 -21.38 -18.12
N SER A 35 4.41 -22.13 -17.10
CA SER A 35 5.18 -22.32 -15.86
C SER A 35 6.34 -23.31 -15.99
N GLY A 36 6.46 -24.00 -17.14
CA GLY A 36 7.56 -24.91 -17.46
C GLY A 36 8.93 -24.25 -17.35
N GLY A 37 9.06 -22.98 -17.78
CA GLY A 37 10.33 -22.26 -17.73
C GLY A 37 10.93 -22.13 -16.33
N LEU A 38 10.10 -21.83 -15.32
CA LEU A 38 10.57 -21.71 -13.93
C LEU A 38 10.90 -23.08 -13.33
N ARG A 39 10.06 -24.09 -13.58
CA ARG A 39 10.27 -25.45 -13.05
C ARG A 39 11.48 -26.11 -13.70
N ASP A 40 11.70 -25.87 -14.99
CA ASP A 40 12.87 -26.33 -15.72
C ASP A 40 14.12 -25.62 -15.22
N GLN A 41 14.07 -24.30 -14.99
CA GLN A 41 15.18 -23.55 -14.37
C GLN A 41 15.51 -24.07 -12.96
N LEU A 42 14.50 -24.32 -12.12
CA LEU A 42 14.70 -24.88 -10.77
C LEU A 42 15.24 -26.30 -10.82
N SER A 43 14.78 -27.14 -11.75
CA SER A 43 15.30 -28.50 -11.92
C SER A 43 16.73 -28.52 -12.46
N GLN A 44 17.07 -27.60 -13.39
CA GLN A 44 18.43 -27.41 -13.88
C GLN A 44 19.36 -26.93 -12.77
N GLN A 45 18.93 -26.00 -11.92
CA GLN A 45 19.67 -25.58 -10.73
C GLN A 45 19.86 -26.73 -9.74
N ALA A 46 18.81 -27.51 -9.46
CA ALA A 46 18.91 -28.67 -8.58
C ALA A 46 19.87 -29.74 -9.13
N GLN A 47 19.86 -29.98 -10.45
CA GLN A 47 20.82 -30.87 -11.11
C GLN A 47 22.25 -30.32 -11.07
N ALA A 48 22.44 -29.01 -11.24
CA ALA A 48 23.74 -28.35 -11.12
C ALA A 48 24.30 -28.49 -9.70
N ILE A 49 23.46 -28.29 -8.66
CA ILE A 49 23.83 -28.50 -7.25
C ILE A 49 24.17 -29.98 -6.98
N LYS A 50 23.40 -30.91 -7.55
CA LYS A 50 23.68 -32.35 -7.41
C LYS A 50 25.01 -32.73 -8.06
N LYS A 51 25.34 -32.17 -9.24
CA LYS A 51 26.66 -32.33 -9.88
C LYS A 51 27.78 -31.70 -9.05
N LEU A 52 27.58 -30.53 -8.46
CA LEU A 52 28.54 -29.92 -7.54
C LEU A 52 28.83 -30.82 -6.34
N ARG A 53 27.81 -31.46 -5.75
CA ARG A 53 28.00 -32.44 -4.67
C ARG A 53 28.83 -33.64 -5.12
N SER A 54 28.63 -34.14 -6.34
CA SER A 54 29.46 -35.26 -6.86
C SER A 54 30.92 -34.88 -7.08
N TYR A 55 31.23 -33.61 -7.40
CA TYR A 55 32.62 -33.15 -7.49
C TYR A 55 33.30 -32.98 -6.13
N ARG A 56 32.53 -32.93 -5.03
CA ARG A 56 33.06 -32.79 -3.66
C ARG A 56 33.50 -34.12 -3.04
N ALA A 57 33.12 -35.25 -3.63
CA ALA A 57 33.35 -36.60 -3.10
C ALA A 57 34.25 -37.44 -4.04
N VAL A 58 35.37 -36.89 -4.49
CA VAL A 58 36.36 -37.66 -5.25
C VAL A 58 37.35 -38.29 -4.26
N GLN A 59 37.19 -39.58 -3.99
CA GLN A 59 38.22 -40.38 -3.32
C GLN A 59 39.35 -40.64 -4.30
N VAL A 60 40.57 -40.25 -3.96
CA VAL A 60 41.77 -40.56 -4.74
C VAL A 60 42.55 -41.63 -4.01
N SER A 61 42.67 -42.81 -4.65
CA SER A 61 43.56 -43.87 -4.18
C SER A 61 44.98 -43.51 -4.61
N LEU A 62 45.85 -43.23 -3.64
CA LEU A 62 47.26 -42.99 -3.92
C LEU A 62 47.96 -44.36 -4.04
N PRO A 63 48.68 -44.64 -5.14
CA PRO A 63 49.42 -45.89 -5.26
C PRO A 63 50.47 -45.98 -4.15
N PRO A 64 50.71 -47.19 -3.61
CA PRO A 64 51.64 -47.38 -2.52
C PRO A 64 53.05 -46.95 -2.95
N SER A 65 53.73 -46.19 -2.09
CA SER A 65 55.06 -45.66 -2.36
C SER A 65 56.16 -46.73 -2.30
N LYS A 66 55.84 -47.96 -1.87
CA LYS A 66 56.73 -49.11 -1.87
C LYS A 66 56.02 -50.37 -2.38
N PRO A 67 56.73 -51.25 -3.14
CA PRO A 67 56.20 -52.55 -3.54
C PRO A 67 55.87 -53.40 -2.29
N GLY A 68 54.57 -53.67 -2.06
CA GLY A 68 54.09 -54.51 -0.95
C GLY A 68 53.19 -53.80 0.08
N GLU A 69 53.07 -52.46 0.05
CA GLU A 69 52.13 -51.73 0.92
C GLU A 69 50.73 -51.62 0.27
N GLN A 70 49.67 -51.58 1.09
CA GLN A 70 48.31 -51.30 0.61
C GLN A 70 48.13 -49.79 0.41
N GLY A 71 47.54 -49.37 -0.72
CA GLY A 71 47.31 -47.96 -1.02
C GLY A 71 46.45 -47.26 0.05
N TYR A 72 46.76 -46.00 0.33
CA TYR A 72 46.01 -45.19 1.29
C TYR A 72 44.91 -44.41 0.58
N GLU A 73 43.66 -44.58 0.99
CA GLU A 73 42.54 -43.76 0.54
C GLU A 73 42.46 -42.49 1.39
N ALA A 74 43.04 -41.39 0.89
CA ALA A 74 42.87 -40.09 1.51
C ALA A 74 41.54 -39.49 1.07
N SER A 75 40.55 -39.47 1.97
CA SER A 75 39.32 -38.69 1.79
C SER A 75 39.60 -37.22 2.14
N GLY A 76 40.21 -36.50 1.20
CA GLY A 76 40.51 -35.07 1.32
C GLY A 76 39.67 -34.26 0.33
N VAL A 77 39.24 -33.06 0.72
CA VAL A 77 38.63 -32.09 -0.20
C VAL A 77 39.70 -31.65 -1.20
N MET A 78 39.87 -32.41 -2.30
CA MET A 78 40.72 -31.96 -3.39
C MET A 78 40.04 -30.79 -4.08
N VAL A 79 40.79 -29.70 -4.19
CA VAL A 79 40.42 -28.49 -4.92
C VAL A 79 40.39 -28.84 -6.41
N ASN A 80 39.25 -29.34 -6.89
CA ASN A 80 39.04 -29.63 -8.31
C ASN A 80 38.85 -28.30 -9.06
N ALA A 81 39.79 -27.94 -9.93
CA ALA A 81 39.75 -26.70 -10.72
C ALA A 81 38.42 -26.52 -11.49
N GLN A 82 37.84 -27.60 -12.02
CA GLN A 82 36.54 -27.54 -12.71
C GLN A 82 35.37 -27.28 -11.75
N ALA A 83 35.49 -27.70 -10.49
CA ALA A 83 34.48 -27.41 -9.48
C ALA A 83 34.56 -25.95 -9.03
N ILE A 84 35.78 -25.40 -8.86
CA ILE A 84 35.99 -23.98 -8.59
C ILE A 84 35.40 -23.14 -9.71
N GLU A 85 35.77 -23.41 -10.97
CA GLU A 85 35.28 -22.66 -12.14
C GLU A 85 33.74 -22.64 -12.22
N LYS A 86 33.09 -23.76 -11.91
CA LYS A 86 31.62 -23.83 -11.86
C LYS A 86 31.02 -23.05 -10.69
N VAL A 87 31.64 -23.10 -9.52
CA VAL A 87 31.19 -22.32 -8.35
C VAL A 87 31.37 -20.83 -8.61
N GLU A 88 32.50 -20.42 -9.20
CA GLU A 88 32.75 -19.05 -9.63
C GLU A 88 31.72 -18.59 -10.67
N ALA A 89 31.41 -19.40 -11.67
CA ALA A 89 30.39 -19.08 -12.67
C ALA A 89 28.98 -18.93 -12.05
N ILE A 90 28.63 -19.79 -11.07
CA ILE A 90 27.36 -19.69 -10.34
C ILE A 90 27.34 -18.43 -9.47
N ASN A 91 28.42 -18.13 -8.75
CA ASN A 91 28.52 -16.91 -7.95
C ASN A 91 28.41 -15.67 -8.83
N GLN A 92 29.09 -15.63 -9.99
CA GLN A 92 28.96 -14.53 -10.96
C GLN A 92 27.53 -14.41 -11.52
N GLN A 93 26.84 -15.53 -11.74
CA GLN A 93 25.43 -15.51 -12.16
C GLN A 93 24.52 -14.98 -11.04
N MET A 94 24.71 -15.46 -9.81
CA MET A 94 23.97 -15.00 -8.63
C MET A 94 24.22 -13.53 -8.36
N ASP A 95 25.44 -13.04 -8.48
CA ASP A 95 25.80 -11.63 -8.33
C ASP A 95 25.11 -10.76 -9.38
N ARG A 96 25.11 -11.20 -10.65
CA ARG A 96 24.37 -10.50 -11.72
C ARG A 96 22.87 -10.45 -11.44
N GLN A 97 22.28 -11.58 -11.04
CA GLN A 97 20.85 -11.63 -10.71
C GLN A 97 20.52 -10.78 -9.48
N SER A 98 21.35 -10.81 -8.44
CA SER A 98 21.19 -10.00 -7.24
C SER A 98 21.27 -8.50 -7.55
N ARG A 99 22.22 -8.07 -8.39
CA ARG A 99 22.31 -6.67 -8.85
C ARG A 99 21.07 -6.25 -9.64
N LEU A 100 20.60 -7.09 -10.57
CA LEU A 100 19.39 -6.80 -11.34
C LEU A 100 18.14 -6.69 -10.44
N VAL A 101 17.99 -7.58 -9.46
CA VAL A 101 16.90 -7.51 -8.49
C VAL A 101 17.02 -6.27 -7.61
N GLY A 102 18.24 -5.92 -7.19
CA GLY A 102 18.52 -4.69 -6.44
C GLY A 102 18.15 -3.43 -7.22
N GLU A 103 18.57 -3.33 -8.49
CA GLU A 103 18.23 -2.21 -9.38
C GLU A 103 16.71 -2.12 -9.63
N LEU A 104 16.05 -3.26 -9.88
CA LEU A 104 14.60 -3.32 -10.03
C LEU A 104 13.90 -2.83 -8.75
N ALA A 105 14.37 -3.28 -7.59
CA ALA A 105 13.83 -2.88 -6.29
C ALA A 105 14.03 -1.38 -6.04
N LEU A 106 15.19 -0.82 -6.41
CA LEU A 106 15.47 0.62 -6.32
C LEU A 106 14.56 1.43 -7.23
N ASN A 107 14.41 1.02 -8.49
CA ASN A 107 13.54 1.71 -9.44
C ASN A 107 12.07 1.63 -8.99
N PHE A 108 11.64 0.49 -8.44
CA PHE A 108 10.31 0.33 -7.85
C PHE A 108 10.11 1.25 -6.63
N ASN A 109 11.10 1.32 -5.75
CA ASN A 109 11.09 2.19 -4.57
C ASN A 109 11.24 3.68 -4.90
N ARG A 110 11.76 4.04 -6.07
CA ARG A 110 11.73 5.41 -6.62
C ARG A 110 10.44 5.72 -7.38
N GLY A 111 9.74 4.69 -7.83
CA GLY A 111 8.59 4.82 -8.72
C GLY A 111 8.95 5.18 -10.17
N THR A 112 10.23 5.06 -10.55
CA THR A 112 10.73 5.41 -11.88
C THR A 112 10.67 4.24 -12.86
N VAL A 113 10.00 3.14 -12.51
CA VAL A 113 10.00 1.99 -13.41
C VAL A 113 9.16 2.28 -14.63
N ASN A 114 9.80 2.28 -15.80
CA ASN A 114 9.10 2.38 -17.07
C ASN A 114 8.09 1.24 -17.17
N ASN A 115 6.84 1.63 -17.46
CA ASN A 115 5.66 0.79 -17.42
C ASN A 115 5.77 -0.51 -18.21
N ALA A 116 6.64 -0.62 -19.22
CA ALA A 116 6.73 -1.84 -20.05
C ALA A 116 7.38 -3.03 -19.32
N ASP A 117 8.51 -2.81 -18.66
CA ASP A 117 9.33 -3.92 -18.12
C ASP A 117 8.76 -4.46 -16.79
N VAL A 118 8.28 -3.58 -15.90
CA VAL A 118 7.64 -3.99 -14.65
C VAL A 118 6.24 -4.56 -14.86
N ARG A 119 5.52 -4.09 -15.88
CA ARG A 119 4.21 -4.66 -16.22
C ARG A 119 4.31 -6.14 -16.57
N LEU A 120 5.44 -6.54 -17.14
CA LEU A 120 5.73 -7.93 -17.50
C LEU A 120 6.06 -8.80 -16.29
N MET A 121 6.76 -8.25 -15.27
CA MET A 121 7.17 -9.01 -14.09
C MET A 121 6.14 -9.04 -12.96
N PHE A 122 5.37 -7.97 -12.76
CA PHE A 122 4.46 -7.85 -11.62
C PHE A 122 2.97 -7.71 -12.01
N GLY A 123 2.65 -7.72 -13.31
CA GLY A 123 1.32 -7.37 -13.85
C GLY A 123 1.16 -5.86 -14.01
N SER A 124 -0.05 -5.35 -14.32
CA SER A 124 -0.33 -3.89 -14.38
C SER A 124 -0.29 -3.22 -13.00
N VAL A 125 0.78 -3.46 -12.25
CA VAL A 125 1.11 -2.79 -11.00
C VAL A 125 1.23 -1.31 -11.29
N ALA A 126 0.90 -0.52 -10.28
CA ALA A 126 0.98 0.92 -10.23
C ALA A 126 2.40 1.47 -10.45
N ALA A 127 2.99 1.20 -11.60
CA ALA A 127 4.11 1.94 -12.13
C ALA A 127 3.58 3.34 -12.45
N GLY A 128 4.07 4.33 -11.71
CA GLY A 128 3.69 5.72 -11.93
C GLY A 128 3.78 6.65 -10.72
N LEU A 129 3.87 6.15 -9.49
CA LEU A 129 4.09 7.06 -8.35
C LEU A 129 5.58 7.40 -8.22
N GLU A 130 6.07 8.27 -9.09
CA GLU A 130 7.43 8.80 -8.98
C GLU A 130 7.59 9.57 -7.66
N ARG A 131 8.45 9.09 -6.77
CA ARG A 131 8.72 9.71 -5.46
C ARG A 131 9.67 10.88 -5.65
N ARG A 132 9.10 12.00 -6.06
CA ARG A 132 9.82 13.26 -6.17
C ARG A 132 9.88 13.96 -4.82
N PRO A 133 10.97 14.66 -4.50
CA PRO A 133 10.95 15.67 -3.46
C PRO A 133 9.77 16.62 -3.66
N MET A 134 9.13 17.04 -2.58
CA MET A 134 8.00 17.99 -2.58
C MET A 134 8.35 19.27 -3.33
N ARG A 135 9.63 19.63 -3.34
CA ARG A 135 10.18 20.72 -4.11
C ARG A 135 11.57 20.35 -4.63
N GLU A 136 11.85 20.67 -5.88
CA GLU A 136 13.19 20.51 -6.44
C GLU A 136 14.20 21.34 -5.65
N ARG A 137 15.40 20.79 -5.41
CA ARG A 137 16.50 21.43 -4.67
C ARG A 137 16.21 21.74 -3.20
N LEU A 138 15.13 21.20 -2.63
CA LEU A 138 14.91 21.26 -1.18
C LEU A 138 15.98 20.46 -0.42
N PHE A 139 16.43 19.37 -1.04
CA PHE A 139 17.30 18.35 -0.47
C PHE A 139 18.57 18.14 -1.30
N PRO A 140 19.71 17.78 -0.69
CA PRO A 140 19.94 17.55 0.75
C PRO A 140 20.17 18.83 1.56
N ARG A 141 20.30 19.98 0.89
CA ARG A 141 20.44 21.31 1.51
C ARG A 141 19.46 22.25 0.82
N THR A 142 18.74 23.05 1.58
CA THR A 142 17.87 24.09 1.01
C THR A 142 18.70 25.08 0.20
N GLY A 143 18.28 25.35 -1.05
CA GLY A 143 18.89 26.40 -1.87
C GLY A 143 18.75 27.79 -1.27
N SER A 144 17.61 28.06 -0.61
CA SER A 144 17.36 29.30 0.13
C SER A 144 16.34 29.12 1.25
N ASP A 145 16.24 30.11 2.14
CA ASP A 145 15.22 30.16 3.20
C ASP A 145 13.80 30.19 2.63
N SER A 146 13.60 30.81 1.45
CA SER A 146 12.28 30.83 0.80
C SER A 146 11.83 29.45 0.35
N ASP A 147 12.75 28.52 0.03
CA ASP A 147 12.38 27.16 -0.37
C ASP A 147 11.73 26.38 0.78
N ALA A 148 12.18 26.59 2.02
CA ALA A 148 11.58 25.95 3.19
C ALA A 148 10.13 26.43 3.44
N TYR A 149 9.85 27.72 3.20
CA TYR A 149 8.49 28.25 3.29
C TYR A 149 7.62 27.78 2.13
N ALA A 150 8.16 27.74 0.91
CA ALA A 150 7.39 27.30 -0.25
C ALA A 150 7.10 25.79 -0.22
N ALA A 151 8.00 24.99 0.36
CA ALA A 151 7.80 23.56 0.60
C ALA A 151 6.53 23.27 1.43
N ARG A 152 6.10 24.20 2.31
CA ARG A 152 4.83 24.09 3.04
C ARG A 152 3.63 24.09 2.10
N GLU A 153 3.60 25.02 1.16
CA GLU A 153 2.49 25.13 0.21
C GLU A 153 2.44 23.91 -0.71
N ASP A 154 3.61 23.44 -1.16
CA ASP A 154 3.75 22.23 -1.98
C ASP A 154 3.31 20.98 -1.20
N TYR A 155 3.67 20.87 0.09
CA TYR A 155 3.25 19.80 0.99
C TYR A 155 1.73 19.77 1.15
N LEU A 156 1.09 20.90 1.49
CA LEU A 156 -0.36 21.01 1.65
C LEU A 156 -1.11 20.79 0.33
N ARG A 157 -0.54 21.25 -0.79
CA ARG A 157 -1.10 21.00 -2.13
C ARG A 157 -1.10 19.52 -2.45
N ALA A 158 -0.03 18.79 -2.14
CA ALA A 158 0.04 17.37 -2.40
C ALA A 158 -1.08 16.57 -1.68
N PHE A 159 -1.44 16.93 -0.44
CA PHE A 159 -2.57 16.29 0.25
C PHE A 159 -3.92 16.58 -0.41
N ARG A 160 -4.14 17.81 -0.88
CA ARG A 160 -5.35 18.16 -1.63
C ARG A 160 -5.43 17.38 -2.94
N ASP A 161 -4.31 17.30 -3.65
CA ASP A 161 -4.23 16.60 -4.93
C ASP A 161 -4.54 15.10 -4.76
N MET A 162 -4.09 14.47 -3.67
CA MET A 162 -4.39 13.05 -3.37
C MET A 162 -5.90 12.77 -3.22
N LEU A 163 -6.71 13.74 -2.80
CA LEU A 163 -8.16 13.59 -2.67
C LEU A 163 -8.93 13.99 -3.93
N GLY A 164 -8.27 14.71 -4.85
CA GLY A 164 -8.90 15.21 -6.07
C GLY A 164 -9.30 14.10 -7.05
N PRO A 165 -9.96 14.48 -8.16
CA PRO A 165 -10.34 13.54 -9.20
C PRO A 165 -9.11 12.92 -9.84
N TRP A 166 -9.20 11.63 -10.15
CA TRP A 166 -8.13 10.90 -10.83
C TRP A 166 -7.86 11.47 -12.21
N SER A 167 -6.58 11.55 -12.55
CA SER A 167 -6.12 11.94 -13.88
C SER A 167 -5.02 10.98 -14.32
N PRO A 168 -5.10 10.41 -15.54
CA PRO A 168 -4.05 9.54 -16.06
C PRO A 168 -2.70 10.26 -16.23
N ASP A 169 -2.76 11.57 -16.49
CA ASP A 169 -1.59 12.43 -16.67
C ASP A 169 -1.15 13.11 -15.36
N GLY A 170 -1.84 12.81 -14.25
CA GLY A 170 -1.54 13.34 -12.94
C GLY A 170 -0.19 12.84 -12.43
N PRO A 171 0.59 13.67 -11.71
CA PRO A 171 1.89 13.27 -11.17
C PRO A 171 1.78 12.27 -10.00
N ALA A 172 0.58 12.07 -9.47
CA ALA A 172 0.32 11.23 -8.31
C ALA A 172 -1.03 10.53 -8.45
N TRP A 173 -1.17 9.41 -7.73
CA TRP A 173 -2.45 8.74 -7.55
C TRP A 173 -3.39 9.65 -6.77
N ARG A 174 -4.65 9.64 -7.18
CA ARG A 174 -5.72 10.40 -6.53
C ARG A 174 -6.93 9.51 -6.32
N LEU A 175 -7.68 9.82 -5.27
CA LEU A 175 -8.78 8.98 -4.81
C LEU A 175 -10.13 9.33 -5.41
N ASP A 176 -10.29 10.49 -6.04
CA ASP A 176 -11.60 11.02 -6.42
C ASP A 176 -12.57 10.95 -5.21
N ALA A 177 -12.09 11.55 -4.11
CA ALA A 177 -12.73 11.47 -2.82
C ALA A 177 -13.76 12.59 -2.64
N GLY A 178 -14.82 12.31 -1.89
CA GLY A 178 -15.85 13.30 -1.60
C GLY A 178 -16.35 13.25 -0.17
N ASN A 179 -16.91 14.38 0.27
CA ASN A 179 -17.74 14.44 1.47
C ASN A 179 -19.13 13.86 1.19
N PRO A 180 -19.86 13.38 2.21
CA PRO A 180 -21.29 13.12 2.08
C PRO A 180 -22.05 14.41 1.72
N PRO A 181 -23.31 14.33 1.26
CA PRO A 181 -24.10 15.52 0.97
C PRO A 181 -24.18 16.44 2.17
N SER A 182 -23.98 17.74 1.94
CA SER A 182 -24.00 18.73 2.99
C SER A 182 -25.42 18.91 3.56
N PRO A 183 -25.55 19.42 4.80
CA PRO A 183 -26.86 19.74 5.36
C PRO A 183 -27.67 20.71 4.48
N GLU A 184 -26.99 21.61 3.77
CA GLU A 184 -27.62 22.56 2.84
C GLU A 184 -28.16 21.87 1.59
N GLU A 185 -27.40 20.94 1.00
CA GLU A 185 -27.85 20.13 -0.14
C GLU A 185 -29.04 19.25 0.23
N ILE A 186 -29.02 18.66 1.43
CA ILE A 186 -30.13 17.87 1.97
C ILE A 186 -31.38 18.75 2.14
N ALA A 187 -31.23 19.92 2.77
CA ALA A 187 -32.35 20.84 2.98
C ALA A 187 -32.94 21.34 1.65
N ALA A 188 -32.09 21.65 0.67
CA ALA A 188 -32.52 22.06 -0.67
C ALA A 188 -33.32 20.95 -1.36
N ARG A 189 -32.82 19.71 -1.37
CA ARG A 189 -33.52 18.57 -1.97
C ARG A 189 -34.85 18.27 -1.31
N ILE A 190 -34.93 18.37 0.02
CA ILE A 190 -36.20 18.20 0.76
C ILE A 190 -37.17 19.34 0.41
N GLY A 191 -36.69 20.58 0.33
CA GLY A 191 -37.51 21.74 -0.02
C GLY A 191 -38.10 21.67 -1.44
N GLU A 192 -37.36 21.12 -2.41
CA GLU A 192 -37.86 20.84 -3.77
C GLU A 192 -39.02 19.84 -3.75
N VAL A 193 -38.85 18.72 -3.05
CA VAL A 193 -39.89 17.69 -2.92
C VAL A 193 -41.13 18.21 -2.20
N GLU A 194 -40.94 19.03 -1.16
CA GLU A 194 -42.06 19.71 -0.48
C GLU A 194 -42.81 20.64 -1.43
N ALA A 195 -42.10 21.47 -2.20
CA ALA A 195 -42.72 22.40 -3.15
C ALA A 195 -43.53 21.68 -4.24
N ASP A 196 -43.03 20.55 -4.74
CA ASP A 196 -43.74 19.73 -5.73
C ASP A 196 -45.01 19.10 -5.12
N LEU A 197 -44.94 18.55 -3.91
CA LEU A 197 -46.09 17.99 -3.20
C LEU A 197 -47.17 19.06 -2.91
N PHE A 198 -46.76 20.30 -2.60
CA PHE A 198 -47.69 21.41 -2.38
C PHE A 198 -48.41 21.88 -3.66
N GLN A 199 -47.81 21.69 -4.85
CA GLN A 199 -48.48 22.02 -6.11
C GLN A 199 -49.57 21.01 -6.46
N ASP A 200 -49.38 19.74 -6.11
CA ASP A 200 -50.34 18.66 -6.38
C ASP A 200 -51.46 18.56 -5.34
N SER A 201 -51.23 19.07 -4.12
CA SER A 201 -52.18 18.97 -3.02
C SER A 201 -53.16 20.14 -3.02
N ASP A 202 -54.37 19.93 -3.55
CA ASP A 202 -55.49 20.86 -3.38
C ASP A 202 -55.77 21.02 -1.87
N ARG A 203 -55.91 22.26 -1.37
CA ARG A 203 -55.68 22.72 0.04
C ARG A 203 -56.59 22.14 1.15
N GLY A 204 -57.17 20.96 1.00
CA GLY A 204 -57.93 20.25 2.03
C GLY A 204 -57.05 19.67 3.14
N GLN A 205 -57.66 19.34 4.28
CA GLN A 205 -56.99 18.67 5.41
C GLN A 205 -56.21 17.44 4.93
N LEU A 206 -54.89 17.41 5.22
CA LEU A 206 -54.05 16.24 4.98
C LEU A 206 -54.51 15.12 5.93
N ASP A 207 -54.99 14.03 5.36
CA ASP A 207 -55.25 12.79 6.08
C ASP A 207 -53.92 12.15 6.56
N GLU A 208 -53.97 11.27 7.55
CA GLU A 208 -52.80 10.55 8.07
C GLU A 208 -52.05 9.80 6.95
N ALA A 209 -52.79 9.27 5.97
CA ALA A 209 -52.23 8.64 4.79
C ALA A 209 -51.40 9.61 3.92
N ALA A 210 -51.80 10.88 3.82
CA ALA A 210 -51.06 11.89 3.05
C ALA A 210 -49.75 12.27 3.77
N ILE A 211 -49.76 12.34 5.10
CA ILE A 211 -48.55 12.59 5.90
C ILE A 211 -47.55 11.44 5.74
N GLN A 212 -48.00 10.18 5.78
CA GLN A 212 -47.12 9.03 5.59
C GLN A 212 -46.54 8.99 4.16
N HIS A 213 -47.36 9.31 3.15
CA HIS A 213 -46.89 9.40 1.77
C HIS A 213 -45.85 10.52 1.58
N GLU A 214 -46.05 11.69 2.19
CA GLU A 214 -45.10 12.79 2.18
C GLU A 214 -43.76 12.38 2.81
N MET A 215 -43.81 11.76 3.99
CA MET A 215 -42.60 11.31 4.70
C MET A 215 -41.83 10.26 3.90
N GLU A 216 -42.53 9.31 3.27
CA GLU A 216 -41.90 8.31 2.42
C GLU A 216 -41.28 8.93 1.16
N THR A 217 -41.97 9.88 0.53
CA THR A 217 -41.46 10.59 -0.65
C THR A 217 -40.17 11.36 -0.32
N LYS A 218 -40.13 12.08 0.81
CA LYS A 218 -38.92 12.76 1.30
C LYS A 218 -37.79 11.77 1.59
N ARG A 219 -38.11 10.63 2.21
CA ARG A 219 -37.14 9.57 2.50
C ARG A 219 -36.52 9.02 1.20
N ILE A 220 -37.35 8.71 0.21
CA ILE A 220 -36.88 8.20 -1.10
C ILE A 220 -35.97 9.24 -1.77
N ALA A 221 -36.36 10.52 -1.76
CA ALA A 221 -35.55 11.59 -2.34
C ALA A 221 -34.20 11.77 -1.64
N LEU A 222 -34.16 11.66 -0.31
CA LEU A 222 -32.91 11.70 0.46
C LEU A 222 -32.00 10.52 0.11
N LEU A 223 -32.56 9.30 0.08
CA LEU A 223 -31.81 8.10 -0.29
C LEU A 223 -31.26 8.20 -1.71
N GLN A 224 -32.05 8.76 -2.63
CA GLN A 224 -31.63 9.01 -4.00
C GLN A 224 -30.47 10.03 -4.06
N LEU A 225 -30.54 11.12 -3.29
CA LEU A 225 -29.44 12.08 -3.18
C LEU A 225 -28.14 11.44 -2.64
N PHE A 226 -28.25 10.62 -1.59
CA PHE A 226 -27.11 9.93 -1.02
C PHE A 226 -26.50 8.93 -2.00
N LYS A 227 -27.34 8.20 -2.72
CA LYS A 227 -26.92 7.26 -3.76
C LYS A 227 -26.24 7.98 -4.93
N GLU A 228 -26.83 9.05 -5.45
CA GLU A 228 -26.24 9.89 -6.51
C GLU A 228 -24.84 10.37 -6.11
N LYS A 229 -24.70 10.83 -4.86
CA LYS A 229 -23.39 11.23 -4.33
C LYS A 229 -22.41 10.07 -4.23
N ALA A 230 -22.85 8.91 -3.73
CA ALA A 230 -22.00 7.72 -3.62
C ALA A 230 -21.57 7.19 -4.99
N GLU A 231 -22.40 7.34 -6.02
CA GLU A 231 -22.12 7.00 -7.41
C GLU A 231 -21.10 7.95 -8.05
N SER A 232 -21.08 9.22 -7.62
CA SER A 232 -20.22 10.25 -8.21
C SER A 232 -18.78 10.27 -7.67
N ILE A 233 -18.44 9.43 -6.69
CA ILE A 233 -17.12 9.41 -6.04
C ILE A 233 -16.65 7.97 -5.82
N HIS A 234 -15.38 7.80 -5.49
CA HIS A 234 -14.79 6.46 -5.27
C HIS A 234 -14.50 6.14 -3.81
N VAL A 235 -14.38 7.16 -2.95
CA VAL A 235 -14.18 6.98 -1.52
C VAL A 235 -14.74 8.19 -0.77
N TYR A 236 -15.42 7.94 0.34
CA TYR A 236 -15.77 9.02 1.26
C TYR A 236 -14.55 9.46 2.06
N THR A 237 -14.46 10.75 2.34
CA THR A 237 -13.51 11.29 3.31
C THR A 237 -14.12 12.49 4.01
N ALA A 238 -13.67 12.77 5.23
CA ALA A 238 -13.96 14.04 5.88
C ALA A 238 -12.83 15.00 5.51
N PHE A 239 -13.05 15.80 4.47
CA PHE A 239 -12.09 16.82 4.06
C PHE A 239 -12.78 18.16 3.94
N THR A 240 -12.37 19.10 4.79
CA THR A 240 -12.79 20.49 4.67
C THR A 240 -11.52 21.33 4.54
N PRO A 241 -11.25 21.90 3.34
CA PRO A 241 -10.03 22.67 3.09
C PRO A 241 -9.75 23.74 4.14
N ASP A 242 -10.82 24.34 4.69
CA ASP A 242 -10.73 25.49 5.60
C ASP A 242 -10.69 25.11 7.08
N LEU A 243 -11.21 23.93 7.46
CA LEU A 243 -11.38 23.55 8.88
C LEU A 243 -10.23 22.69 9.43
N MET A 244 -9.18 22.45 8.64
CA MET A 244 -8.06 21.58 9.02
C MET A 244 -8.48 20.15 9.35
N ILE A 245 -9.71 19.76 8.98
CA ILE A 245 -10.18 18.39 9.08
C ILE A 245 -9.69 17.69 7.83
N SER A 246 -8.69 16.84 8.02
CA SER A 246 -8.04 16.06 6.98
C SER A 246 -7.92 14.62 7.46
N PRO A 247 -8.12 13.62 6.58
CA PRO A 247 -7.79 12.24 6.92
C PRO A 247 -6.28 12.05 7.08
N PHE A 248 -5.46 13.01 6.66
CA PHE A 248 -4.00 12.89 6.67
C PHE A 248 -3.39 13.50 7.94
N GLN A 249 -2.33 12.87 8.44
CA GLN A 249 -1.42 13.49 9.39
C GLN A 249 -0.64 14.59 8.67
N ILE A 250 -0.97 15.83 9.00
CA ILE A 250 -0.26 17.03 8.55
C ILE A 250 0.57 17.55 9.71
N GLY A 251 1.90 17.53 9.56
CA GLY A 251 2.81 18.04 10.58
C GLY A 251 2.56 19.51 10.91
N ALA A 252 2.63 19.86 12.20
CA ALA A 252 2.36 21.23 12.69
C ALA A 252 3.28 22.30 12.03
N TRP A 253 4.45 21.90 11.55
CA TRP A 253 5.38 22.76 10.82
C TRP A 253 4.75 23.36 9.53
N ALA A 254 3.80 22.64 8.92
CA ALA A 254 3.11 23.08 7.72
C ALA A 254 2.03 24.13 8.00
N GLN A 255 1.74 24.40 9.28
CA GLN A 255 0.72 25.36 9.71
C GLN A 255 1.31 26.52 10.52
N GLY A 256 2.51 26.34 11.09
CA GLY A 256 3.19 27.36 11.88
C GLY A 256 3.73 28.52 11.04
N THR A 257 4.32 29.53 11.69
CA THR A 257 5.01 30.64 11.00
C THR A 257 6.53 30.51 11.04
N MET A 258 7.05 29.65 11.93
CA MET A 258 8.48 29.41 12.07
C MET A 258 9.03 28.63 10.89
N LYS A 259 10.29 28.92 10.54
CA LYS A 259 11.05 28.16 9.56
C LYS A 259 11.31 26.75 10.12
N PRO A 260 10.91 25.68 9.42
CA PRO A 260 11.25 24.32 9.83
C PRO A 260 12.75 24.06 9.67
N ASP A 261 13.33 23.23 10.54
CA ASP A 261 14.68 22.72 10.33
C ASP A 261 14.71 21.64 9.24
N MET A 262 15.92 21.31 8.77
CA MET A 262 16.12 20.34 7.68
C MET A 262 15.64 18.93 8.04
N LEU A 263 15.79 18.52 9.29
CA LEU A 263 15.33 17.22 9.77
C LEU A 263 13.81 17.13 9.73
N THR A 264 13.12 18.18 10.16
CA THR A 264 11.65 18.30 10.11
C THR A 264 11.16 18.25 8.67
N LEU A 265 11.81 18.96 7.75
CA LEU A 265 11.47 18.90 6.32
C LEU A 265 11.68 17.48 5.76
N TRP A 266 12.78 16.81 6.13
CA TRP A 266 13.06 15.44 5.71
C TRP A 266 12.02 14.44 6.23
N GLU A 267 11.68 14.51 7.51
CA GLU A 267 10.65 13.65 8.10
C GLU A 267 9.30 13.90 7.41
N ALA A 268 8.96 15.16 7.13
CA ALA A 268 7.76 15.49 6.37
C ALA A 268 7.79 14.94 4.92
N GLN A 269 8.95 14.94 4.27
CA GLN A 269 9.10 14.32 2.95
C GLN A 269 8.81 12.82 2.98
N MET A 270 9.33 12.13 4.00
CA MET A 270 9.08 10.71 4.21
C MET A 270 7.61 10.44 4.54
N GLU A 271 7.00 11.28 5.39
CA GLU A 271 5.56 11.22 5.67
C GLU A 271 4.73 11.38 4.39
N LEU A 272 5.08 12.34 3.53
CA LEU A 272 4.37 12.56 2.26
C LEU A 272 4.44 11.33 1.36
N TRP A 273 5.63 10.77 1.14
CA TRP A 273 5.78 9.59 0.29
C TRP A 273 5.01 8.38 0.80
N ILE A 274 5.04 8.13 2.12
CA ILE A 274 4.27 7.04 2.74
C ILE A 274 2.77 7.27 2.54
N GLN A 275 2.27 8.49 2.76
CA GLN A 275 0.85 8.79 2.60
C GLN A 275 0.40 8.70 1.13
N GLN A 276 1.26 9.11 0.19
CA GLN A 276 1.02 8.91 -1.25
C GLN A 276 0.98 7.43 -1.63
N ASP A 277 1.83 6.59 -1.04
CA ASP A 277 1.82 5.14 -1.26
C ASP A 277 0.53 4.48 -0.73
N LEU A 278 0.08 4.89 0.47
CA LEU A 278 -1.18 4.43 1.04
C LEU A 278 -2.38 4.83 0.18
N VAL A 279 -2.40 6.08 -0.30
CA VAL A 279 -3.42 6.57 -1.24
C VAL A 279 -3.39 5.78 -2.55
N ALA A 280 -2.20 5.52 -3.11
CA ALA A 280 -2.06 4.71 -4.32
C ALA A 280 -2.58 3.29 -4.11
N ALA A 281 -2.36 2.68 -2.94
CA ALA A 281 -2.88 1.36 -2.60
C ALA A 281 -4.41 1.34 -2.49
N ILE A 282 -5.03 2.38 -1.92
CA ILE A 282 -6.49 2.52 -1.89
C ILE A 282 -7.04 2.73 -3.31
N ALA A 283 -6.43 3.63 -4.08
CA ALA A 283 -6.81 3.86 -5.47
C ALA A 283 -6.72 2.56 -6.30
N TRP A 284 -5.72 1.73 -6.02
CA TRP A 284 -5.55 0.40 -6.61
C TRP A 284 -6.65 -0.57 -6.21
N ALA A 285 -6.99 -0.65 -4.92
CA ALA A 285 -8.10 -1.47 -4.46
C ALA A 285 -9.41 -1.04 -5.16
N ASN A 286 -9.69 0.26 -5.18
CA ASN A 286 -10.92 0.85 -5.71
C ASN A 286 -10.95 0.96 -7.24
N ARG A 287 -9.82 0.71 -7.93
CA ARG A 287 -9.70 0.83 -9.39
C ARG A 287 -10.20 2.17 -9.94
N VAL A 288 -9.74 3.26 -9.33
CA VAL A 288 -10.19 4.62 -9.65
C VAL A 288 -9.94 5.00 -11.12
N TRP A 289 -8.96 4.38 -11.78
CA TRP A 289 -8.69 4.59 -13.21
C TRP A 289 -9.78 4.04 -14.13
N GLU A 290 -10.50 2.99 -13.73
CA GLU A 290 -11.49 2.33 -14.60
C GLU A 290 -12.74 3.19 -14.77
N ALA A 291 -13.15 3.94 -13.74
CA ALA A 291 -14.41 4.67 -13.74
C ALA A 291 -14.43 5.90 -14.66
N SER A 292 -13.29 6.53 -14.91
CA SER A 292 -13.21 7.72 -15.78
C SER A 292 -13.40 7.42 -17.28
N SER A 293 -13.44 6.15 -17.67
CA SER A 293 -13.25 5.72 -19.06
C SER A 293 -14.52 5.35 -19.84
N LEU A 294 -15.72 5.39 -19.22
CA LEU A 294 -16.94 4.92 -19.90
C LEU A 294 -18.09 5.94 -19.77
N GLU A 295 -18.34 6.66 -20.86
CA GLU A 295 -19.64 7.29 -21.14
C GLU A 295 -20.74 6.21 -21.03
N GLY A 296 -21.47 6.20 -19.91
CA GLY A 296 -22.55 5.25 -19.62
C GLY A 296 -22.16 3.95 -18.91
N GLY A 297 -20.93 3.80 -18.41
CA GLY A 297 -20.45 2.56 -17.81
C GLY A 297 -20.59 2.50 -16.29
N THR A 298 -20.87 1.30 -15.79
CA THR A 298 -20.90 0.88 -14.38
C THR A 298 -19.51 0.98 -13.73
N GLY A 299 -18.92 2.18 -13.73
CA GLY A 299 -17.63 2.47 -13.11
C GLY A 299 -17.64 2.12 -11.62
N THR A 300 -16.47 1.84 -11.06
CA THR A 300 -16.34 1.54 -9.64
C THR A 300 -16.66 2.80 -8.83
N SER A 301 -17.84 2.88 -8.23
CA SER A 301 -18.19 3.94 -7.28
C SER A 301 -18.00 3.44 -5.85
N VAL A 302 -18.19 4.32 -4.85
CA VAL A 302 -18.16 3.92 -3.42
C VAL A 302 -19.05 2.71 -3.15
N ILE A 303 -20.20 2.63 -3.81
CA ILE A 303 -21.17 1.54 -3.63
C ILE A 303 -20.53 0.17 -3.87
N ASN A 304 -19.67 0.05 -4.88
CA ASN A 304 -19.06 -1.24 -5.27
C ASN A 304 -17.56 -1.34 -4.91
N ALA A 305 -16.94 -0.24 -4.50
CA ALA A 305 -15.53 -0.18 -4.14
C ALA A 305 -15.22 -1.01 -2.88
N PRO A 306 -14.03 -1.65 -2.80
CA PRO A 306 -13.57 -2.28 -1.56
C PRO A 306 -13.48 -1.30 -0.39
N VAL A 307 -12.83 -0.15 -0.58
CA VAL A 307 -12.67 0.87 0.45
C VAL A 307 -13.77 1.92 0.30
N LYS A 308 -14.66 1.99 1.29
CA LYS A 308 -15.82 2.89 1.30
C LYS A 308 -15.46 4.28 1.80
N ARG A 309 -14.66 4.35 2.86
CA ARG A 309 -14.30 5.61 3.53
C ARG A 309 -12.89 5.57 4.07
N LEU A 310 -12.18 6.67 3.88
CA LEU A 310 -10.90 6.95 4.52
C LEU A 310 -11.13 7.83 5.76
N LEU A 311 -10.90 7.27 6.95
CA LEU A 311 -11.10 7.99 8.21
C LEU A 311 -9.84 8.70 8.69
N GLY A 312 -8.67 8.07 8.55
CA GLY A 312 -7.43 8.63 9.06
C GLY A 312 -6.18 7.86 8.62
N ILE A 313 -5.08 8.57 8.43
CA ILE A 313 -3.73 8.07 8.18
C ILE A 313 -2.79 8.80 9.13
N THR A 314 -1.98 8.01 9.84
CA THR A 314 -0.97 8.50 10.78
C THR A 314 0.34 7.79 10.49
N VAL A 315 1.39 8.52 10.17
CA VAL A 315 2.74 7.98 10.04
C VAL A 315 3.39 7.99 11.42
N ILE A 316 3.77 6.81 11.90
CA ILE A 316 4.38 6.67 13.22
C ILE A 316 5.80 7.27 13.13
N PRO A 317 6.13 8.28 13.95
CA PRO A 317 7.41 8.96 13.86
C PRO A 317 8.60 8.01 14.09
N GLY A 318 9.71 8.26 13.39
CA GLY A 318 10.98 7.55 13.60
C GLY A 318 11.18 6.26 12.80
N TYR A 319 12.37 5.70 12.93
CA TYR A 319 12.83 4.51 12.20
C TYR A 319 12.79 3.29 13.12
N VAL A 320 12.15 2.22 12.63
CA VAL A 320 11.95 0.98 13.41
C VAL A 320 13.30 0.37 13.74
N GLY A 321 13.57 0.15 15.03
CA GLY A 321 14.83 -0.41 15.53
C GLY A 321 15.94 0.60 15.81
N THR A 322 15.86 1.82 15.27
CA THR A 322 16.85 2.88 15.57
C THR A 322 16.35 3.80 16.68
N HIS A 323 15.08 4.21 16.63
CA HIS A 323 14.54 5.22 17.54
C HIS A 323 13.18 4.84 18.13
N THR A 324 12.38 4.10 17.39
CA THR A 324 11.16 3.53 17.92
C THR A 324 11.43 2.12 18.43
N ALA A 325 10.99 1.86 19.66
CA ALA A 325 10.95 0.51 20.19
C ALA A 325 9.98 -0.40 19.41
N GLY A 326 9.18 0.18 18.50
CA GLY A 326 8.30 -0.48 17.51
C GLY A 326 7.32 -1.50 18.07
N GLY A 327 7.28 -1.72 19.39
CA GLY A 327 6.40 -2.68 20.01
C GLY A 327 4.95 -2.32 19.67
N MET A 328 4.27 -3.25 18.98
CA MET A 328 2.84 -3.19 18.66
C MET A 328 1.96 -2.76 19.84
N GLY A 329 2.41 -2.96 21.08
CA GLY A 329 1.72 -2.54 22.29
C GLY A 329 1.66 -1.03 22.57
N GLN A 330 2.49 -0.19 21.95
CA GLN A 330 2.38 1.28 22.10
C GLN A 330 1.46 1.92 21.08
N THR A 331 1.25 1.29 19.93
CA THR A 331 0.40 1.82 18.85
C THR A 331 -1.09 1.72 19.18
N ALA A 332 -1.48 0.77 20.04
CA ALA A 332 -2.87 0.51 20.41
C ALA A 332 -3.54 1.61 21.28
N VAL A 333 -2.81 2.67 21.68
CA VAL A 333 -3.37 3.74 22.53
C VAL A 333 -3.64 5.03 21.76
N ILE A 334 -3.37 5.09 20.45
CA ILE A 334 -3.39 6.40 19.76
C ILE A 334 -4.80 6.93 19.47
N ASN A 335 -5.87 6.13 19.26
CA ASN A 335 -7.15 6.79 18.90
C ASN A 335 -8.45 5.98 19.01
N THR A 336 -8.82 5.52 20.20
CA THR A 336 -10.21 5.07 20.45
C THR A 336 -10.79 5.75 21.69
N GLY A 337 -11.38 6.93 21.46
CA GLY A 337 -12.52 7.42 22.23
C GLY A 337 -12.20 8.09 23.58
N GLY A 338 -12.00 9.41 23.54
CA GLY A 338 -12.40 10.27 24.64
C GLY A 338 -11.32 11.20 25.20
N SER A 339 -11.60 12.49 25.09
CA SER A 339 -11.13 13.58 25.96
C SER A 339 -10.01 14.48 25.44
N ARG A 340 -10.40 15.75 25.36
CA ARG A 340 -9.63 16.97 25.18
C ARG A 340 -8.43 17.04 26.15
N SER A 341 -7.21 17.14 25.64
CA SER A 341 -6.10 17.79 26.34
C SER A 341 -5.06 18.25 25.30
N ARG A 342 -5.08 19.52 24.89
CA ARG A 342 -4.39 20.67 25.49
C ARG A 342 -2.92 20.72 25.05
N GLY A 343 -2.61 21.75 24.27
CA GLY A 343 -1.26 22.08 23.82
C GLY A 343 -0.29 22.24 25.00
N GLY A 344 0.95 21.84 24.74
CA GLY A 344 2.05 21.97 25.68
C GLY A 344 3.28 21.20 25.20
N GLY A 345 4.22 21.94 24.62
CA GLY A 345 5.61 21.60 24.32
C GLY A 345 6.09 20.15 24.44
N PHE A 346 6.41 19.55 23.28
CA PHE A 346 7.38 18.45 23.19
C PHE A 346 8.82 19.03 23.25
N MET A 347 9.16 19.60 24.41
CA MET A 347 10.55 19.83 24.83
C MET A 347 10.62 19.45 26.31
N GLY A 348 10.75 18.15 26.56
CA GLY A 348 10.73 17.59 27.91
C GLY A 348 11.66 16.39 28.02
N SER A 349 12.95 16.68 28.15
CA SER A 349 13.89 15.98 29.02
C SER A 349 13.69 14.45 29.18
N SER A 350 14.29 13.66 28.29
CA SER A 350 14.66 12.27 28.58
C SER A 350 15.88 12.24 29.52
N ALA A 351 15.68 12.64 30.76
CA ALA A 351 16.67 12.49 31.82
C ALA A 351 16.27 11.30 32.69
N GLY A 352 17.08 10.23 32.65
CA GLY A 352 17.13 9.27 33.74
C GLY A 352 16.32 7.98 33.56
N MET A 353 16.73 7.14 32.60
CA MET A 353 16.67 5.70 32.84
C MET A 353 17.87 5.05 32.17
N GLY A 354 18.87 4.70 33.00
CA GLY A 354 20.13 4.06 32.62
C GLY A 354 19.93 2.62 32.15
N GLY A 355 19.12 2.41 31.12
CA GLY A 355 19.10 1.18 30.35
C GLY A 355 20.40 1.11 29.57
N ARG A 356 21.29 0.20 29.97
CA ARG A 356 22.47 -0.25 29.24
C ARG A 356 22.21 -0.18 27.74
N GLY A 357 22.73 0.84 27.09
CA GLY A 357 22.68 0.99 25.64
C GLY A 357 23.29 -0.27 25.05
N GLY A 358 22.46 -1.11 24.44
CA GLY A 358 22.92 -2.16 23.56
C GLY A 358 23.77 -1.47 22.51
N GLN A 359 25.08 -1.61 22.67
CA GLN A 359 26.08 -1.13 21.75
C GLN A 359 25.68 -1.70 20.39
N GLY A 360 25.12 -0.83 19.53
CA GLY A 360 24.62 -1.20 18.22
C GLY A 360 25.74 -1.93 17.51
N GLY A 361 25.58 -3.25 17.39
CA GLY A 361 26.51 -4.07 16.65
C GLY A 361 26.63 -3.44 15.28
N GLY A 362 27.83 -2.98 14.93
CA GLY A 362 28.10 -2.44 13.61
C GLY A 362 27.71 -3.51 12.61
N ALA A 363 26.52 -3.37 12.03
CA ALA A 363 26.01 -4.32 11.06
C ALA A 363 27.01 -4.30 9.91
N SER A 364 27.76 -5.39 9.77
CA SER A 364 28.60 -5.60 8.61
C SER A 364 27.70 -5.45 7.38
N GLU A 365 28.08 -4.58 6.45
CA GLU A 365 27.34 -4.24 5.23
C GLU A 365 26.98 -5.47 4.37
N HIS A 366 27.60 -6.63 4.65
CA HIS A 366 27.42 -7.88 3.93
C HIS A 366 26.92 -9.05 4.81
N GLY A 367 26.50 -8.78 6.04
CA GLY A 367 25.97 -9.80 6.96
C GLY A 367 24.46 -10.00 6.82
N PRO A 368 23.92 -11.16 7.24
CA PRO A 368 22.49 -11.33 7.45
C PRO A 368 21.98 -10.22 8.36
N THR A 369 20.90 -9.53 7.96
CA THR A 369 20.29 -8.49 8.80
C THR A 369 19.75 -9.11 10.10
N ASP A 370 20.13 -8.53 11.24
CA ASP A 370 19.60 -8.95 12.54
C ASP A 370 18.07 -8.81 12.56
N ARG A 371 17.38 -9.91 12.83
CA ARG A 371 15.92 -9.93 12.91
C ARG A 371 15.45 -9.74 14.33
N ASN A 372 14.47 -8.86 14.54
CA ASN A 372 13.87 -8.65 15.85
C ASN A 372 12.35 -8.73 15.81
N PHE A 373 11.83 -9.93 16.11
CA PHE A 373 10.39 -10.22 16.12
C PHE A 373 9.63 -9.60 17.30
N PHE A 374 10.34 -9.00 18.26
CA PHE A 374 9.71 -8.24 19.34
C PHE A 374 9.23 -6.86 18.85
N VAL A 375 9.88 -6.31 17.82
CA VAL A 375 9.63 -4.97 17.29
C VAL A 375 8.67 -5.03 16.10
N SER A 376 8.81 -6.02 15.22
CA SER A 376 7.90 -6.21 14.08
C SER A 376 7.68 -7.69 13.82
N PRO A 377 6.46 -8.15 13.46
CA PRO A 377 6.22 -9.55 13.08
C PRO A 377 7.08 -10.00 11.89
N THR A 378 7.50 -9.08 11.02
CA THR A 378 8.40 -9.38 9.89
C THR A 378 9.85 -9.59 10.34
N GLY A 379 10.17 -9.19 11.58
CA GLY A 379 11.51 -9.15 12.14
C GLY A 379 12.40 -8.07 11.51
N ARG A 380 11.88 -7.21 10.61
CA ARG A 380 12.70 -6.21 9.93
C ARG A 380 12.96 -5.02 10.84
N LEU A 381 14.21 -4.55 10.81
CA LEU A 381 14.65 -3.30 11.41
C LEU A 381 15.32 -2.43 10.35
N SER A 382 15.31 -1.12 10.58
CA SER A 382 16.10 -0.17 9.79
C SER A 382 17.59 -0.50 9.94
N ASN A 383 18.32 -0.50 8.81
CA ASN A 383 19.73 -0.86 8.75
C ASN A 383 20.43 -0.11 7.60
N SER A 384 21.70 -0.40 7.33
CA SER A 384 22.49 0.29 6.31
C SER A 384 21.94 0.18 4.88
N MET A 385 21.12 -0.84 4.57
CA MET A 385 20.56 -1.05 3.23
C MET A 385 19.20 -0.38 3.06
N TYR A 386 18.39 -0.32 4.11
CA TYR A 386 17.02 0.20 4.03
C TYR A 386 16.50 0.73 5.37
N ASP A 387 15.54 1.63 5.25
CA ASP A 387 14.78 2.22 6.33
C ASP A 387 13.42 1.52 6.43
N VAL A 388 12.99 1.22 7.66
CA VAL A 388 11.67 0.64 7.96
C VAL A 388 10.86 1.67 8.73
N ARG A 389 9.66 1.97 8.22
CA ARG A 389 8.72 2.94 8.79
C ARG A 389 7.37 2.29 8.98
N HIS A 390 6.62 2.69 10.00
CA HIS A 390 5.27 2.20 10.22
C HIS A 390 4.25 3.33 10.00
N ALA A 391 3.08 2.98 9.47
CA ALA A 391 1.94 3.87 9.36
C ALA A 391 0.69 3.16 9.85
N ALA A 392 -0.17 3.88 10.56
CA ALA A 392 -1.50 3.44 10.93
C ALA A 392 -2.53 4.04 9.97
N ILE A 393 -3.51 3.25 9.56
CA ILE A 393 -4.61 3.70 8.71
C ILE A 393 -5.93 3.12 9.20
N THR A 394 -6.96 3.97 9.22
CA THR A 394 -8.33 3.60 9.59
C THR A 394 -9.25 3.77 8.39
N LEU A 395 -9.97 2.70 8.03
CA LEU A 395 -10.81 2.61 6.84
C LEU A 395 -12.19 2.04 7.18
N HIS A 396 -13.20 2.40 6.40
CA HIS A 396 -14.39 1.56 6.23
C HIS A 396 -14.23 0.73 4.96
N VAL A 397 -14.42 -0.57 5.08
CA VAL A 397 -14.15 -1.55 4.02
C VAL A 397 -15.34 -2.48 3.88
N ASP A 398 -15.67 -2.86 2.65
CA ASP A 398 -16.56 -4.00 2.39
C ASP A 398 -15.91 -5.28 2.94
N ALA A 399 -16.53 -5.91 3.93
CA ALA A 399 -15.99 -7.07 4.63
C ALA A 399 -15.58 -8.20 3.69
N LYS A 400 -16.31 -8.39 2.57
CA LYS A 400 -16.04 -9.45 1.59
C LYS A 400 -14.83 -9.13 0.71
N GLN A 401 -14.46 -7.86 0.60
CA GLN A 401 -13.35 -7.38 -0.24
C GLN A 401 -12.08 -7.04 0.53
N LEU A 402 -12.04 -7.25 1.85
CA LEU A 402 -10.84 -7.02 2.67
C LEU A 402 -9.56 -7.69 2.13
N PRO A 403 -9.57 -8.95 1.63
CA PRO A 403 -8.37 -9.57 1.07
C PRO A 403 -7.77 -8.79 -0.11
N ARG A 404 -8.62 -8.15 -0.94
CA ARG A 404 -8.19 -7.32 -2.07
C ARG A 404 -7.52 -6.02 -1.59
N VAL A 405 -7.96 -5.47 -0.46
CA VAL A 405 -7.32 -4.32 0.18
C VAL A 405 -5.92 -4.71 0.68
N PHE A 406 -5.74 -5.88 1.30
CA PHE A 406 -4.40 -6.36 1.70
C PHE A 406 -3.47 -6.58 0.51
N GLU A 407 -4.01 -7.18 -0.56
CA GLU A 407 -3.26 -7.36 -1.80
C GLU A 407 -2.81 -6.02 -2.38
N SER A 408 -3.68 -4.99 -2.36
CA SER A 408 -3.35 -3.68 -2.93
C SER A 408 -2.17 -3.02 -2.22
N PHE A 409 -2.09 -3.10 -0.89
CA PHE A 409 -0.93 -2.60 -0.14
C PHE A 409 0.35 -3.31 -0.57
N SER A 410 0.34 -4.64 -0.70
CA SER A 410 1.53 -5.41 -1.11
C SER A 410 2.05 -5.07 -2.52
N ARG A 411 1.19 -4.48 -3.36
CA ARG A 411 1.53 -4.05 -4.72
C ARG A 411 2.20 -2.68 -4.78
N ILE A 412 2.21 -1.93 -3.69
CA ILE A 412 2.78 -0.59 -3.63
C ILE A 412 3.95 -0.56 -2.65
N ASN A 413 5.12 -0.13 -3.14
CA ASN A 413 6.29 0.24 -2.35
C ASN A 413 6.73 -0.68 -1.19
N PHE A 414 6.73 -2.00 -1.40
CA PHE A 414 7.13 -2.97 -0.36
C PHE A 414 6.33 -2.84 0.95
N MET A 415 5.08 -2.37 0.87
CA MET A 415 4.22 -2.27 2.04
C MET A 415 3.74 -3.66 2.49
N THR A 416 3.68 -3.86 3.79
CA THR A 416 3.19 -5.09 4.42
C THR A 416 2.26 -4.74 5.57
N VAL A 417 1.03 -5.26 5.55
CA VAL A 417 0.12 -5.14 6.71
C VAL A 417 0.67 -6.04 7.83
N ILE A 418 0.99 -5.46 8.97
CA ILE A 418 1.55 -6.17 10.13
C ILE A 418 0.55 -6.33 11.27
N ASP A 419 -0.45 -5.45 11.37
CA ASP A 419 -1.53 -5.52 12.35
C ASP A 419 -2.87 -5.19 11.69
N CYS A 420 -3.94 -5.82 12.17
CA CYS A 420 -5.30 -5.60 11.70
C CYS A 420 -6.30 -5.79 12.84
N SER A 421 -7.04 -4.73 13.14
CA SER A 421 -8.19 -4.74 14.05
C SER A 421 -9.45 -4.42 13.25
N MET A 422 -10.54 -5.13 13.52
CA MET A 422 -11.81 -4.99 12.81
C MET A 422 -12.94 -4.74 13.81
N GLN A 423 -13.85 -3.84 13.44
CA GLN A 423 -15.05 -3.51 14.20
C GLN A 423 -16.24 -3.42 13.24
N ASP A 424 -17.39 -3.89 13.68
CA ASP A 424 -18.64 -3.74 12.93
C ASP A 424 -19.06 -2.27 12.91
N VAL A 425 -19.57 -1.78 11.78
CA VAL A 425 -20.06 -0.41 11.64
C VAL A 425 -21.58 -0.45 11.57
N ASP A 426 -22.25 0.26 12.48
CA ASP A 426 -23.69 0.46 12.37
C ASP A 426 -23.99 1.34 11.15
N GLU A 427 -24.42 0.72 10.05
CA GLU A 427 -24.69 1.43 8.80
C GLU A 427 -25.88 2.38 8.92
N PHE A 428 -26.76 2.21 9.90
CA PHE A 428 -27.87 3.13 10.14
C PHE A 428 -27.51 4.26 11.11
N GLY A 429 -26.41 4.10 11.84
CA GLY A 429 -25.90 5.05 12.82
C GLY A 429 -25.16 6.26 12.21
N PRO A 430 -24.51 7.07 13.05
CA PRO A 430 -23.77 8.26 12.64
C PRO A 430 -22.61 8.00 11.68
N GLU A 431 -22.11 6.77 11.62
CA GLU A 431 -21.01 6.35 10.75
C GLU A 431 -21.48 5.88 9.35
N GLY A 432 -22.80 5.71 9.17
CA GLY A 432 -23.48 5.36 7.92
C GLY A 432 -24.56 6.38 7.53
N TYR A 433 -25.80 5.92 7.34
CA TYR A 433 -26.93 6.71 6.83
C TYR A 433 -27.21 7.99 7.62
N ALA A 434 -27.17 7.95 8.95
CA ALA A 434 -27.43 9.15 9.75
C ALA A 434 -26.32 10.21 9.60
N GLY A 435 -25.12 9.80 9.17
CA GLY A 435 -24.02 10.69 8.80
C GLY A 435 -24.02 11.14 7.34
N GLY A 436 -25.03 10.75 6.55
CA GLY A 436 -25.11 11.04 5.12
C GLY A 436 -24.26 10.13 4.22
N PHE A 437 -23.77 9.00 4.76
CA PHE A 437 -22.98 8.04 4.00
C PHE A 437 -23.88 6.93 3.43
N TYR A 438 -23.66 6.59 2.15
CA TYR A 438 -24.34 5.48 1.49
C TYR A 438 -23.32 4.49 0.94
N TYR A 439 -23.24 3.30 1.55
CA TYR A 439 -22.25 2.28 1.17
C TYR A 439 -22.80 1.18 0.25
N GLY A 440 -24.10 1.24 -0.09
CA GLY A 440 -24.80 0.19 -0.82
C GLY A 440 -25.27 -0.95 0.08
N ASP A 441 -25.51 -2.13 -0.52
CA ASP A 441 -25.98 -3.34 0.18
C ASP A 441 -24.82 -4.16 0.79
N ALA A 442 -23.59 -3.62 0.79
CA ALA A 442 -22.42 -4.32 1.29
C ALA A 442 -22.30 -4.17 2.82
N ASP A 443 -21.93 -5.27 3.49
CA ASP A 443 -21.62 -5.27 4.92
C ASP A 443 -20.31 -4.51 5.15
N VAL A 444 -20.36 -3.42 5.91
CA VAL A 444 -19.21 -2.53 6.10
C VAL A 444 -18.59 -2.72 7.47
N ILE A 445 -17.28 -2.94 7.49
CA ILE A 445 -16.49 -3.00 8.71
C ILE A 445 -15.51 -1.83 8.79
N ARG A 446 -15.27 -1.35 9.99
CA ARG A 446 -14.16 -0.45 10.29
C ARG A 446 -12.92 -1.29 10.51
N VAL A 447 -11.85 -0.94 9.81
CA VAL A 447 -10.57 -1.64 9.88
C VAL A 447 -9.48 -0.66 10.27
N ASP A 448 -8.79 -0.94 11.36
CA ASP A 448 -7.58 -0.25 11.78
C ASP A 448 -6.37 -1.13 11.43
N LEU A 449 -5.51 -0.65 10.54
CA LEU A 449 -4.33 -1.37 10.05
C LEU A 449 -3.06 -0.67 10.51
N VAL A 450 -2.04 -1.47 10.83
CA VAL A 450 -0.65 -1.00 10.90
C VAL A 450 0.12 -1.59 9.74
N ILE A 451 0.77 -0.72 8.97
CA ILE A 451 1.45 -1.02 7.73
C ILE A 451 2.94 -0.71 7.87
N GLU A 452 3.77 -1.69 7.55
CA GLU A 452 5.21 -1.55 7.45
C GLU A 452 5.61 -1.16 6.03
N CYS A 453 6.35 -0.06 5.90
CA CYS A 453 6.87 0.47 4.65
C CYS A 453 8.40 0.37 4.65
N VAL A 454 8.99 -0.05 3.53
CA VAL A 454 10.44 -0.20 3.39
C VAL A 454 10.98 0.75 2.32
N PHE A 455 11.98 1.55 2.67
CA PHE A 455 12.64 2.49 1.77
C PHE A 455 14.12 2.13 1.62
N LEU A 456 14.57 1.90 0.39
CA LEU A 456 15.95 1.53 0.11
C LEU A 456 16.88 2.73 0.27
N ARG A 457 17.85 2.60 1.16
CA ARG A 457 18.72 3.70 1.61
C ARG A 457 19.64 4.22 0.51
N GLN A 458 19.96 3.37 -0.48
CA GLN A 458 20.83 3.74 -1.61
C GLN A 458 20.30 4.94 -2.42
N TRP A 459 18.98 5.17 -2.50
CA TRP A 459 18.46 6.34 -3.18
C TRP A 459 18.07 7.48 -2.24
N THR A 460 17.50 7.18 -1.07
CA THR A 460 17.10 8.21 -0.11
C THR A 460 18.30 8.98 0.43
N THR A 461 19.45 8.32 0.64
CA THR A 461 20.70 8.96 1.15
C THR A 461 21.17 10.14 0.29
N THR A 462 20.91 10.11 -1.01
CA THR A 462 21.30 11.21 -1.92
C THR A 462 20.50 12.49 -1.67
N LEU A 463 19.28 12.34 -1.14
CA LEU A 463 18.37 13.42 -0.76
C LEU A 463 18.42 13.70 0.74
N MET A 464 18.97 12.79 1.54
CA MET A 464 18.98 12.91 2.99
C MET A 464 19.89 14.06 3.45
N PRO A 465 19.38 15.03 4.25
CA PRO A 465 20.21 16.05 4.91
C PRO A 465 21.27 15.44 5.83
N ASP A 466 22.33 16.20 6.11
CA ASP A 466 23.43 15.74 6.96
C ASP A 466 22.95 15.44 8.39
N GLU A 467 21.98 16.20 8.91
CA GLU A 467 21.35 15.94 10.21
C GLU A 467 20.56 14.63 10.23
N ALA A 468 19.85 14.33 9.14
CA ALA A 468 19.10 13.08 9.02
C ALA A 468 20.02 11.87 8.85
N LYS A 469 21.13 12.01 8.09
CA LYS A 469 22.17 10.98 7.99
C LYS A 469 22.78 10.66 9.35
N ALA A 470 23.15 11.69 10.12
CA ALA A 470 23.64 11.53 11.47
C ALA A 470 22.60 10.86 12.38
N TYR A 471 21.33 11.22 12.23
CA TYR A 471 20.22 10.63 12.98
C TYR A 471 20.08 9.11 12.72
N VAL A 472 20.14 8.67 11.45
CA VAL A 472 20.02 7.25 11.08
C VAL A 472 21.35 6.46 11.11
N GLY A 473 22.45 7.09 11.52
CA GLY A 473 23.78 6.47 11.62
C GLY A 473 24.45 6.20 10.26
N VAL A 474 24.20 7.05 9.27
CA VAL A 474 24.89 7.05 7.98
C VAL A 474 25.99 8.11 8.04
N ASN A 475 27.24 7.70 7.86
CA ASN A 475 28.40 8.61 7.83
C ASN A 475 28.90 8.83 6.40
#